data_AF-A0A074YMD8-F1
#
_entry.id   AF-A0A074YMD8-F1
#
_cell.length_a   1.000
_cell.length_b   1.000
_cell.length_c   1.000
_cell.angle_alpha   90.00
_cell.angle_beta   90.00
_cell.angle_gamma   90.00
#
_symmetry.space_group_name_H-M   'P 1'
#
loop_
_entity.id
_entity.type
_entity.pdbx_description
1 polymer ?
#
loop_
_entity_poly.entity_id
_entity_poly.type
_entity_poly.pdbx_seq_one_letter_code
_entity_poly.pdbx_strand_id
1 'polypeptide(L)'
;MEQLGLPIHEYAGYIAEALAILHWDAEVDANDVEFVLGSRRQLPTQTCTPLSPSYIAKLPYNSDTRSLTEPEPTTKLQPQIQDLQVWVLDFDCCDSISMDIEGVEKAAVSAQRNDPYIPKPCASGTKDYELWKRFCNRYLAVGTEIVQRRQLEETLPRLFIERLVALQGETPSEHQHFPRGPYCARHNDEEA
;
A
#
# COMPACT_ATOMS: atom_id res chain seq x y z
N MET A 1 2.62 -7.70 13.39
CA MET A 1 3.76 -8.00 12.50
C MET A 1 5.02 -8.41 13.25
N GLU A 2 5.44 -7.70 14.31
CA GLU A 2 6.65 -8.04 15.10
C GLU A 2 6.62 -9.47 15.69
N GLN A 3 5.50 -9.88 16.29
CA GLN A 3 5.32 -11.24 16.84
C GLN A 3 5.42 -12.36 15.79
N LEU A 4 5.23 -12.02 14.51
CA LEU A 4 5.34 -12.94 13.38
C LEU A 4 6.77 -13.01 12.82
N GLY A 5 7.73 -12.31 13.42
CA GLY A 5 9.12 -12.27 12.97
C GLY A 5 9.32 -11.57 11.62
N LEU A 6 8.36 -10.73 11.22
CA LEU A 6 8.37 -10.02 9.94
C LEU A 6 9.34 -8.81 9.95
N PRO A 7 9.94 -8.45 8.80
CA PRO A 7 10.88 -7.33 8.69
C PRO A 7 10.16 -5.97 8.70
N ILE A 8 9.58 -5.60 9.85
CA ILE A 8 8.72 -4.42 10.02
C ILE A 8 9.37 -3.10 9.58
N HIS A 9 10.69 -2.95 9.73
CA HIS A 9 11.41 -1.75 9.28
C HIS A 9 11.48 -1.64 7.76
N GLU A 10 11.58 -2.76 7.04
CA GLU A 10 11.55 -2.74 5.57
C GLU A 10 10.14 -2.40 5.08
N TYR A 11 9.10 -2.92 5.74
CA TYR A 11 7.72 -2.54 5.43
C TYR A 11 7.42 -1.07 5.66
N ALA A 12 7.88 -0.51 6.79
CA ALA A 12 7.78 0.93 7.03
C ALA A 12 8.46 1.74 5.91
N GLY A 13 9.59 1.25 5.38
CA GLY A 13 10.25 1.83 4.22
C GLY A 13 9.43 1.73 2.94
N TYR A 14 8.88 0.55 2.61
CA TYR A 14 8.08 0.35 1.41
C TYR A 14 6.79 1.17 1.40
N ILE A 15 6.11 1.26 2.55
CA ILE A 15 4.92 2.12 2.72
C ILE A 15 5.29 3.59 2.51
N ALA A 16 6.40 4.05 3.11
CA ALA A 16 6.89 5.42 2.94
C ALA A 16 7.20 5.76 1.48
N GLU A 17 7.87 4.85 0.78
CA GLU A 17 8.17 5.01 -0.65
C GLU A 17 6.92 5.04 -1.52
N ALA A 18 5.98 4.12 -1.28
CA ALA A 18 4.71 4.08 -2.00
C ALA A 18 3.93 5.39 -1.83
N LEU A 19 3.81 5.91 -0.60
CA LEU A 19 3.14 7.19 -0.35
C LEU A 19 3.86 8.37 -1.01
N ALA A 20 5.19 8.41 -1.00
CA ALA A 20 5.93 9.47 -1.67
C ALA A 20 5.68 9.46 -3.19
N ILE A 21 5.61 8.28 -3.80
CA ILE A 21 5.26 8.10 -5.23
C ILE A 21 3.81 8.53 -5.48
N LEU A 22 2.87 8.08 -4.65
CA LEU A 22 1.45 8.43 -4.77
C LEU A 22 1.24 9.94 -4.69
N HIS A 23 1.83 10.60 -3.69
CA HIS A 23 1.64 12.04 -3.50
C HIS A 23 2.34 12.85 -4.61
N TRP A 24 3.63 12.61 -4.86
CA TRP A 24 4.42 13.56 -5.64
C TRP A 24 4.63 13.18 -7.11
N ASP A 25 4.45 11.91 -7.47
CA ASP A 25 4.58 11.46 -8.87
C ASP A 25 3.21 11.20 -9.50
N ALA A 26 2.31 10.54 -8.76
CA ALA A 26 0.96 10.24 -9.22
C ALA A 26 -0.06 11.34 -8.88
N GLU A 27 0.29 12.31 -8.03
CA GLU A 27 -0.56 13.44 -7.62
C GLU A 27 -1.89 13.01 -6.99
N VAL A 28 -1.87 11.97 -6.17
CA VAL A 28 -3.05 11.48 -5.43
C VAL A 28 -2.83 11.54 -3.92
N ASP A 29 -3.90 11.75 -3.16
CA ASP A 29 -3.88 11.86 -1.70
C ASP A 29 -3.66 10.53 -0.95
N ALA A 30 -3.74 9.41 -1.66
CA ALA A 30 -3.66 8.06 -1.12
C ALA A 30 -4.72 7.78 -0.03
N ASN A 31 -5.90 8.41 -0.12
CA ASN A 31 -6.98 8.19 0.83
C ASN A 31 -7.57 6.77 0.70
N ASP A 32 -7.63 6.07 1.84
CA ASP A 32 -8.12 4.70 2.02
C ASP A 32 -7.36 3.60 1.27
N VAL A 33 -6.09 3.84 0.87
CA VAL A 33 -5.28 2.79 0.23
C VAL A 33 -4.92 1.67 1.21
N GLU A 34 -5.04 0.43 0.74
CA GLU A 34 -4.80 -0.77 1.53
C GLU A 34 -3.43 -1.40 1.20
N PHE A 35 -2.62 -1.67 2.23
CA PHE A 35 -1.33 -2.33 2.07
C PHE A 35 -1.42 -3.81 2.44
N VAL A 36 -1.26 -4.69 1.45
CA VAL A 36 -1.37 -6.14 1.64
C VAL A 36 -0.06 -6.86 1.37
N LEU A 37 0.21 -7.89 2.17
CA LEU A 37 1.33 -8.79 1.98
C LEU A 37 0.95 -9.89 0.99
N GLY A 38 1.64 -9.94 -0.14
CA GLY A 38 1.43 -10.94 -1.17
C GLY A 38 2.74 -11.62 -1.55
N SER A 39 2.69 -12.89 -1.92
CA SER A 39 3.85 -13.55 -2.51
C SER A 39 3.83 -13.39 -4.02
N ARG A 40 4.98 -13.10 -4.63
CA ARG A 40 5.11 -13.22 -6.08
C ARG A 40 4.82 -14.68 -6.46
N ARG A 41 3.85 -14.90 -7.34
CA ARG A 41 3.75 -16.20 -8.01
C ARG A 41 5.01 -16.33 -8.86
N GLN A 42 5.98 -17.11 -8.40
CA GLN A 42 6.93 -17.74 -9.31
C GLN A 42 6.08 -18.69 -10.15
N LEU A 43 5.63 -18.21 -11.32
CA LEU A 43 5.14 -19.11 -12.34
C LEU A 43 6.28 -20.09 -12.57
N PRO A 44 6.08 -21.39 -12.33
CA PRO A 44 7.08 -22.36 -12.72
C PRO A 44 7.38 -22.11 -14.19
N THR A 45 8.65 -22.09 -14.57
CA THR A 45 9.06 -22.16 -15.98
C THR A 45 8.52 -23.43 -16.66
N GLN A 46 7.93 -24.35 -15.88
CA GLN A 46 7.10 -25.44 -16.35
C GLN A 46 5.77 -24.88 -16.87
N THR A 47 5.72 -24.77 -18.18
CA THR A 47 4.50 -24.68 -18.97
C THR A 47 3.45 -25.64 -18.41
N CYS A 48 2.38 -25.09 -17.82
CA CYS A 48 1.14 -25.82 -17.63
C CYS A 48 0.76 -26.34 -19.01
N THR A 49 0.90 -27.65 -19.25
CA THR A 49 0.56 -28.24 -20.54
C THR A 49 -0.95 -28.33 -20.58
N PRO A 50 -1.65 -27.55 -21.42
CA PRO A 50 -3.10 -27.58 -21.44
C PRO A 50 -3.57 -28.99 -21.82
N LEU A 51 -4.45 -29.58 -21.01
CA LEU A 51 -5.07 -30.86 -21.33
C LEU A 51 -5.90 -30.71 -22.60
N SER A 52 -5.84 -31.71 -23.48
CA SER A 52 -6.66 -31.67 -24.69
C SER A 52 -8.16 -31.78 -24.33
N PRO A 53 -9.05 -31.10 -25.07
CA PRO A 53 -10.50 -31.22 -24.84
C PRO A 53 -11.01 -32.67 -24.88
N SER A 54 -10.39 -33.50 -25.73
CA SER A 54 -10.73 -34.93 -25.85
C SER A 54 -10.27 -35.78 -24.67
N TYR A 55 -9.26 -35.33 -23.93
CA TYR A 55 -8.84 -35.96 -22.67
C TYR A 55 -9.76 -35.55 -21.53
N ILE A 56 -10.11 -34.27 -21.42
CA ILE A 56 -11.06 -33.74 -20.41
C ILE A 56 -12.42 -34.44 -20.52
N ALA A 57 -12.92 -34.64 -21.74
CA ALA A 57 -14.19 -35.31 -22.00
C ALA A 57 -14.24 -36.78 -21.53
N LYS A 58 -13.08 -37.40 -21.28
CA LYS A 58 -12.97 -38.80 -20.80
C LYS A 58 -12.78 -38.88 -19.29
N LEU A 59 -12.65 -37.75 -18.59
CA LEU A 59 -12.45 -37.76 -17.16
C LEU A 59 -13.72 -38.20 -16.41
N PRO A 60 -13.58 -39.00 -15.34
CA PRO A 60 -14.68 -39.26 -14.41
C PRO A 60 -15.27 -37.97 -13.86
N TYR A 61 -16.53 -37.99 -13.44
CA TYR A 61 -17.31 -36.77 -13.16
C TYR A 61 -16.54 -35.70 -12.37
N ASN A 62 -16.26 -35.86 -11.10
CA ASN A 62 -15.64 -34.85 -10.23
C ASN A 62 -14.09 -34.86 -10.26
N SER A 63 -13.48 -34.99 -11.44
CA SER A 63 -12.02 -35.05 -11.58
C SER A 63 -11.38 -33.68 -11.41
N ASP A 64 -10.38 -33.58 -10.54
CA ASP A 64 -9.57 -32.37 -10.39
C ASP A 64 -8.58 -32.24 -11.56
N THR A 65 -8.88 -31.34 -12.49
CA THR A 65 -8.00 -31.05 -13.62
C THR A 65 -6.73 -30.30 -13.23
N ARG A 66 -6.69 -29.65 -12.06
CA ARG A 66 -5.52 -28.88 -11.59
C ARG A 66 -4.38 -29.82 -11.20
N SER A 67 -4.70 -30.87 -10.45
CA SER A 67 -3.73 -31.92 -10.06
C SER A 67 -3.20 -32.73 -11.25
N LEU A 68 -3.86 -32.66 -12.42
CA LEU A 68 -3.44 -33.37 -13.65
C LEU A 68 -2.47 -32.55 -14.52
N THR A 69 -2.45 -31.23 -14.35
CA THR A 69 -1.60 -30.31 -15.12
C THR A 69 -0.45 -29.71 -14.32
N GLU A 70 -0.59 -29.69 -12.99
CA GLU A 70 0.46 -29.29 -12.08
C GLU A 70 1.27 -30.55 -11.69
N PRO A 71 2.62 -30.51 -11.66
CA PRO A 71 3.37 -31.59 -11.03
C PRO A 71 2.87 -31.77 -9.59
N GLU A 72 2.79 -33.04 -9.13
CA GLU A 72 2.38 -33.43 -7.78
C GLU A 72 2.71 -32.34 -6.77
N PRO A 73 1.70 -31.79 -6.05
CA PRO A 73 1.98 -30.76 -5.08
C PRO A 73 2.90 -31.42 -4.07
N THR A 74 4.19 -31.03 -4.05
CA THR A 74 5.03 -31.35 -2.91
C THR A 74 4.20 -30.90 -1.72
N THR A 75 3.77 -31.84 -0.89
CA THR A 75 2.63 -31.70 0.03
C THR A 75 2.98 -30.84 1.25
N LYS A 76 3.99 -29.99 1.07
CA LYS A 76 4.28 -28.85 1.88
C LYS A 76 3.99 -27.70 0.93
N LEU A 77 3.02 -26.84 1.25
CA LEU A 77 3.21 -25.41 1.01
C LEU A 77 4.68 -25.16 1.32
N GLN A 78 5.54 -25.08 0.30
CA GLN A 78 6.95 -24.91 0.58
C GLN A 78 6.95 -23.58 1.31
N PRO A 79 7.40 -23.52 2.58
CA PRO A 79 7.39 -22.29 3.38
C PRO A 79 8.42 -21.28 2.86
N GLN A 80 8.87 -21.51 1.64
CA GLN A 80 9.66 -20.65 0.80
C GLN A 80 8.70 -19.59 0.25
N ILE A 81 8.10 -18.77 1.13
CA ILE A 81 7.70 -17.41 0.75
C ILE A 81 9.02 -16.70 0.42
N GLN A 82 9.59 -16.99 -0.75
CA GLN A 82 10.92 -16.51 -1.11
C GLN A 82 10.88 -15.04 -1.52
N ASP A 83 9.71 -14.56 -1.96
CA ASP A 83 9.51 -13.20 -2.45
C ASP A 83 8.21 -12.62 -1.86
N LEU A 84 8.25 -12.23 -0.57
CA LEU A 84 7.16 -11.48 0.05
C LEU A 84 7.21 -10.02 -0.43
N GLN A 85 6.12 -9.55 -1.02
CA GLN A 85 5.96 -8.21 -1.57
C GLN A 85 4.85 -7.46 -0.84
N VAL A 86 5.00 -6.14 -0.75
CA VAL A 86 3.92 -5.24 -0.34
C VAL A 86 3.19 -4.79 -1.60
N TRP A 87 1.89 -5.00 -1.62
CA TRP A 87 0.99 -4.52 -2.68
C TRP A 87 0.17 -3.37 -2.12
N VAL A 88 -0.09 -2.37 -2.97
CA VAL A 88 -1.01 -1.27 -2.67
C VAL A 88 -2.27 -1.49 -3.49
N LEU A 89 -3.42 -1.52 -2.84
CA LEU A 89 -4.73 -1.76 -3.44
C LEU A 89 -5.72 -0.70 -2.95
N ASP A 90 -6.95 -0.81 -3.44
CA ASP A 90 -8.10 -0.01 -3.03
C ASP A 90 -7.92 1.51 -3.20
N PHE A 91 -7.91 1.94 -4.46
CA PHE A 91 -7.76 3.36 -4.83
C PHE A 91 -9.10 4.07 -5.02
N ASP A 92 -10.22 3.47 -4.60
CA ASP A 92 -11.56 3.98 -4.90
C ASP A 92 -11.88 5.29 -4.16
N CYS A 93 -11.25 5.53 -3.01
CA CYS A 93 -11.41 6.75 -2.23
C CYS A 93 -10.31 7.80 -2.46
N CYS A 94 -9.34 7.50 -3.33
CA CYS A 94 -8.27 8.42 -3.69
C CYS A 94 -8.78 9.57 -4.56
N ASP A 95 -8.19 10.75 -4.36
CA ASP A 95 -8.45 11.92 -5.19
C ASP A 95 -7.17 12.70 -5.49
N SER A 96 -7.21 13.54 -6.52
CA SER A 96 -6.05 14.34 -6.92
C SER A 96 -5.66 15.37 -5.85
N ILE A 97 -4.38 15.67 -5.75
CA ILE A 97 -3.83 16.73 -4.91
C ILE A 97 -3.11 17.78 -5.75
N SER A 98 -3.12 19.03 -5.29
CA SER A 98 -2.27 20.09 -5.84
C SER A 98 -0.82 19.93 -5.36
N MET A 99 0.16 20.39 -6.14
CA MET A 99 1.58 20.35 -5.76
C MET A 99 1.97 21.59 -4.94
N ASP A 100 1.19 21.87 -3.89
CA ASP A 100 1.34 23.01 -2.99
C ASP A 100 0.92 22.64 -1.55
N ILE A 101 0.81 23.65 -0.68
CA ILE A 101 0.45 23.47 0.73
C ILE A 101 -0.97 22.88 0.89
N GLU A 102 -1.92 23.16 0.00
CA GLU A 102 -3.27 22.59 0.09
C GLU A 102 -3.25 21.09 -0.20
N GLY A 103 -2.45 20.66 -1.18
CA GLY A 103 -2.27 19.24 -1.47
C GLY A 103 -1.50 18.50 -0.37
N VAL A 104 -0.52 19.16 0.26
CA VAL A 104 0.15 18.64 1.46
C VAL A 104 -0.86 18.39 2.57
N GLU A 105 -1.77 19.34 2.82
CA GLU A 105 -2.82 19.21 3.84
C GLU A 105 -3.72 18.01 3.53
N LYS A 106 -4.22 17.91 2.30
CA LYS A 106 -5.11 16.81 1.88
C LYS A 106 -4.43 15.44 2.00
N ALA A 107 -3.17 15.32 1.58
CA ALA A 107 -2.41 14.08 1.72
C ALA A 107 -2.15 13.72 3.19
N ALA A 108 -1.82 14.69 4.04
CA ALA A 108 -1.56 14.45 5.46
C ALA A 108 -2.84 14.04 6.23
N VAL A 109 -3.97 14.67 5.94
CA VAL A 109 -5.27 14.29 6.51
C VAL A 109 -5.66 12.87 6.05
N SER A 110 -5.47 12.55 4.78
CA SER A 110 -5.73 11.21 4.24
C SER A 110 -4.86 10.16 4.93
N ALA A 111 -3.55 10.42 5.04
CA ALA A 111 -2.62 9.55 5.76
C ALA A 111 -2.94 9.40 7.26
N GLN A 112 -3.53 10.40 7.91
CA GLN A 112 -3.98 10.30 9.31
C GLN A 112 -5.23 9.42 9.44
N ARG A 113 -6.13 9.47 8.44
CA ARG A 113 -7.38 8.70 8.41
C ARG A 113 -7.14 7.24 8.04
N ASN A 114 -6.15 6.97 7.20
CA ASN A 114 -5.78 5.61 6.83
C ASN A 114 -5.45 4.81 8.11
N ASP A 115 -6.08 3.65 8.23
CA ASP A 115 -5.90 2.71 9.31
C ASP A 115 -4.46 2.10 9.29
N PRO A 116 -4.02 1.32 10.30
CA PRO A 116 -2.78 1.52 11.08
C PRO A 116 -1.42 1.18 10.41
N TYR A 117 -1.32 1.23 9.09
CA TYR A 117 -0.12 0.89 8.33
C TYR A 117 0.98 1.95 8.44
N ILE A 118 0.61 3.22 8.61
CA ILE A 118 1.56 4.33 8.71
C ILE A 118 2.08 4.40 10.15
N PRO A 119 3.40 4.28 10.39
CA PRO A 119 3.96 4.42 11.73
C PRO A 119 3.59 5.78 12.32
N LYS A 120 3.04 5.77 13.53
CA LYS A 120 2.65 7.03 14.20
C LYS A 120 3.90 7.83 14.57
N PRO A 121 3.86 9.16 14.46
CA PRO A 121 4.96 9.97 14.95
C PRO A 121 5.20 9.70 16.43
N CYS A 122 6.46 9.69 16.87
CA CYS A 122 6.78 9.37 18.25
C CYS A 122 8.13 9.93 18.66
N ALA A 123 8.29 10.16 19.96
CA ALA A 123 9.52 10.70 20.54
C ALA A 123 10.67 9.68 20.49
N SER A 124 11.90 10.21 20.41
CA SER A 124 13.11 9.39 20.51
C SER A 124 13.14 8.57 21.80
N GLY A 125 13.57 7.31 21.71
CA GLY A 125 13.64 6.38 22.83
C GLY A 125 12.34 5.61 23.11
N THR A 126 11.25 5.90 22.40
CA THR A 126 10.04 5.05 22.43
C THR A 126 10.22 3.79 21.59
N LYS A 127 9.42 2.75 21.85
CA LYS A 127 9.51 1.44 21.17
C LYS A 127 9.44 1.57 19.64
N ASP A 128 8.54 2.41 19.14
CA ASP A 128 8.25 2.52 17.71
C ASP A 128 9.08 3.61 17.01
N TYR A 129 9.99 4.28 17.72
CA TYR A 129 10.78 5.38 17.18
C TYR A 129 11.59 4.98 15.94
N GLU A 130 12.21 3.80 15.94
CA GLU A 130 12.99 3.35 14.78
C GLU A 130 12.10 3.00 13.58
N LEU A 131 10.82 2.65 13.77
CA LEU A 131 9.86 2.52 12.67
C LEU A 131 9.51 3.89 12.08
N TRP A 132 9.15 4.85 12.93
CA TRP A 132 8.84 6.21 12.52
C TRP A 132 10.00 6.88 11.80
N LYS A 133 11.21 6.79 12.37
CA LYS A 133 12.44 7.29 11.77
C LYS A 133 12.73 6.65 10.42
N ARG A 134 12.54 5.33 10.29
CA ARG A 134 12.73 4.61 9.01
C ARG A 134 11.74 5.08 7.96
N PHE A 135 10.47 5.26 8.33
CA PHE A 135 9.43 5.82 7.47
C PHE A 135 9.82 7.22 6.99
N CYS A 136 10.10 8.16 7.91
CA CYS A 136 10.47 9.53 7.57
C CYS A 136 11.67 9.60 6.63
N ASN A 137 12.75 8.88 6.95
CA ASN A 137 13.96 8.90 6.14
C ASN A 137 13.70 8.41 4.71
N ARG A 138 12.91 7.34 4.54
CA ARG A 138 12.61 6.79 3.22
C ARG A 138 11.64 7.69 2.45
N TYR A 139 10.60 8.20 3.10
CA TYR A 139 9.64 9.13 2.50
C TYR A 139 10.35 10.39 1.98
N LEU A 140 11.18 11.01 2.82
CA LEU A 140 11.91 12.22 2.45
C LEU A 140 12.92 11.96 1.34
N ALA A 141 13.65 10.84 1.37
CA ALA A 141 14.61 10.51 0.32
C ALA A 141 13.94 10.35 -1.05
N VAL A 142 12.88 9.55 -1.13
CA VAL A 142 12.14 9.30 -2.38
C VAL A 142 11.38 10.56 -2.82
N GLY A 143 10.71 11.24 -1.90
CA GLY A 143 9.97 12.46 -2.19
C GLY A 143 10.89 13.56 -2.73
N THR A 144 12.07 13.76 -2.14
CA THR A 144 13.07 14.74 -2.61
C THR A 144 13.51 14.42 -4.04
N GLU A 145 13.78 13.15 -4.35
CA GLU A 145 14.13 12.73 -5.72
C GLU A 145 13.01 13.05 -6.72
N ILE A 146 11.75 12.75 -6.37
CA ILE A 146 10.59 12.99 -7.23
C ILE A 146 10.40 14.49 -7.47
N VAL A 147 10.36 15.31 -6.41
CA VAL A 147 10.12 16.76 -6.58
C VAL A 147 11.24 17.43 -7.36
N GLN A 148 12.50 17.01 -7.17
CA GLN A 148 13.63 17.50 -7.97
C GLN A 148 13.49 17.11 -9.46
N ARG A 149 13.23 15.83 -9.74
CA ARG A 149 12.99 15.32 -11.10
C ARG A 149 11.86 16.07 -11.79
N ARG A 150 10.78 16.36 -11.07
CA ARG A 150 9.58 17.04 -11.56
C ARG A 150 9.66 18.58 -11.52
N GLN A 151 10.74 19.15 -10.98
CA GLN A 151 10.91 20.60 -10.81
C GLN A 151 9.79 21.24 -9.96
N LEU A 152 9.37 20.53 -8.92
CA LEU A 152 8.40 21.01 -7.91
C LEU A 152 9.13 21.65 -6.72
N GLU A 153 8.35 22.23 -5.79
CA GLU A 153 8.92 22.81 -4.58
C GLU A 153 9.55 21.72 -3.69
N GLU A 154 10.85 21.85 -3.40
CA GLU A 154 11.63 20.86 -2.64
C GLU A 154 11.16 20.68 -1.18
N THR A 155 10.37 21.63 -0.67
CA THR A 155 9.88 21.61 0.71
C THR A 155 8.67 20.69 0.91
N LEU A 156 7.93 20.34 -0.15
CA LEU A 156 6.65 19.60 -0.06
C LEU A 156 6.77 18.28 0.72
N PRO A 157 7.76 17.40 0.47
CA PRO A 157 7.87 16.14 1.23
C PRO A 157 8.14 16.38 2.71
N ARG A 158 8.91 17.43 3.06
CA ARG A 158 9.17 17.82 4.46
C ARG A 158 7.91 18.36 5.13
N LEU A 159 7.17 19.22 4.44
CA LEU A 159 5.92 19.79 4.94
C LEU A 159 4.89 18.70 5.25
N PHE A 160 4.82 17.64 4.44
CA PHE A 160 3.98 16.48 4.73
C PHE A 160 4.34 15.80 6.07
N ILE A 161 5.62 15.51 6.31
CA ILE A 161 6.06 14.91 7.58
C ILE A 161 5.77 15.83 8.76
N GLU A 162 6.04 17.13 8.62
CA GLU A 162 5.74 18.13 9.65
C GLU A 162 4.23 18.18 9.95
N ARG A 163 3.40 18.07 8.91
CA ARG A 163 1.94 18.08 9.08
C ARG A 163 1.44 16.80 9.74
N LEU A 164 1.96 15.62 9.40
CA LEU A 164 1.65 14.37 10.11
C LEU A 164 1.96 14.45 11.61
N VAL A 165 3.09 15.07 11.98
CA VAL A 165 3.44 15.30 13.39
C VAL A 165 2.44 16.25 14.05
N ALA A 166 2.05 17.33 13.37
CA ALA A 166 1.10 18.30 13.90
C ALA A 166 -0.31 17.72 14.09
N LEU A 167 -0.75 16.85 13.18
CA LEU A 167 -2.03 16.14 13.27
C LEU A 167 -2.06 15.10 14.41
N GLN A 168 -0.91 14.75 14.98
CA GLN A 168 -0.86 13.73 16.03
C GLN A 168 -1.58 14.20 17.30
N GLY A 169 -2.65 13.49 17.68
CA GLY A 169 -3.46 13.79 18.86
C GLY A 169 -4.67 14.69 18.58
N GLU A 170 -4.80 15.21 17.36
CA GLU A 170 -6.05 15.78 16.88
C GLU A 170 -6.99 14.63 16.50
N THR A 171 -8.25 14.69 16.96
CA THR A 171 -9.28 13.84 16.37
C THR A 171 -9.60 14.40 14.99
N PRO A 172 -9.61 13.60 13.91
CA PRO A 172 -9.96 14.10 12.59
C PRO A 172 -11.32 14.79 12.70
N SER A 173 -11.37 16.10 12.49
CA SER A 173 -12.67 16.78 12.51
C SER A 173 -13.51 16.17 11.38
N GLU A 174 -14.73 15.72 11.68
CA GLU A 174 -15.67 15.24 10.65
C GLU A 174 -15.90 16.28 9.53
N HIS A 175 -15.52 17.53 9.77
CA HIS A 175 -15.74 18.70 8.93
C HIS A 175 -14.64 18.98 7.89
N GLN A 176 -13.50 18.29 7.90
CA GLN A 176 -12.56 18.32 6.77
C GLN A 176 -12.97 17.28 5.72
N HIS A 177 -14.19 17.43 5.23
CA HIS A 177 -14.68 16.65 4.10
C HIS A 177 -14.07 17.26 2.83
N PHE A 178 -12.92 16.75 2.40
CA PHE A 178 -12.48 17.00 1.03
C PHE A 178 -13.54 16.39 0.11
N PRO A 179 -14.09 17.15 -0.85
CA PRO A 179 -15.03 16.61 -1.80
C PRO A 179 -14.36 15.41 -2.47
N ARG A 180 -14.97 14.23 -2.36
CA ARG A 180 -14.42 13.04 -3.00
C ARG A 180 -14.37 13.28 -4.51
N GLY A 181 -13.31 12.78 -5.13
CA GLY A 181 -13.13 12.86 -6.58
C GLY A 181 -14.34 12.26 -7.31
N PRO A 182 -14.59 12.66 -8.57
CA PRO A 182 -15.74 12.20 -9.35
C PRO A 182 -15.79 10.68 -9.58
N TYR A 183 -14.70 9.98 -9.29
CA TYR A 183 -14.56 8.54 -9.43
C TYR A 183 -14.72 7.78 -8.11
N CYS A 184 -14.84 8.48 -6.98
CA CYS A 184 -15.06 7.82 -5.70
C CYS A 184 -16.47 7.23 -5.63
N ALA A 185 -16.58 6.00 -5.13
CA ALA A 185 -17.86 5.39 -4.87
C ALA A 185 -18.69 6.31 -3.96
N ARG A 186 -19.90 6.67 -4.41
CA ARG A 186 -20.85 7.39 -3.55
C ARG A 186 -21.22 6.44 -2.41
N HIS A 187 -21.03 6.86 -1.16
CA HIS A 187 -21.73 6.17 -0.08
C HIS A 187 -23.23 6.37 -0.33
N ASN A 188 -23.98 5.27 -0.35
CA ASN A 188 -25.42 5.32 -0.24
C ASN A 188 -25.75 5.69 1.20
N ASP A 189 -25.59 6.96 1.58
CA ASP A 189 -26.04 7.49 2.86
C ASP A 189 -27.56 7.77 2.85
N GLU A 190 -28.33 6.96 2.12
CA GLU A 190 -29.80 6.98 2.08
C GLU A 190 -30.34 5.60 2.50
N GLU A 191 -30.09 5.21 3.74
CA GLU A 191 -30.93 4.23 4.44
C GLU A 191 -30.91 4.50 5.96
N ALA A 192 -31.61 5.57 6.37
CA ALA A 192 -32.15 5.75 7.72
C ALA A 192 -33.31 6.75 7.72
#